data_AF-A0A345IMM5-F1
#
_entry.id   AF-A0A345IMM5-F1
#
_cell.length_a   1.000
_cell.length_b   1.000
_cell.length_c   1.000
_cell.angle_alpha   90.00
_cell.angle_beta   90.00
_cell.angle_gamma   90.00
#
_symmetry.space_group_name_H-M   'P 1'
#
loop_
_entity.id
_entity.type
_entity.pdbx_description
1 polymer ?
#
loop_
_entity_poly.entity_id
_entity_poly.type
_entity_poly.pdbx_seq_one_letter_code
_entity_poly.pdbx_strand_id
1 'polypeptide(L)'
;MVQERQQQYPDKRVEFWCQDEARHGTKSVLSKVWVKKGERQSFPQSNGYAWLYVYGFVHPWSGRCDLLRFDSVDVASFNAALKLFKARVDLDNEAHIVLYVDNAGWHRSKKVVCPEGIELMFGLPPILRRWS
;
A
#
# COMPACT_ATOMS: atom_id res chain seq x y z
N MET A 1 9.88 -19.42 -1.79
CA MET A 1 10.12 -18.00 -1.41
C MET A 1 10.35 -17.77 0.08
N VAL A 2 9.36 -17.76 0.98
CA VAL A 2 9.62 -17.56 2.43
C VAL A 2 10.58 -18.63 2.96
N GLN A 3 10.35 -19.89 2.61
CA GLN A 3 11.26 -21.01 2.95
C GLN A 3 12.66 -20.85 2.36
N GLU A 4 12.79 -20.41 1.11
CA GLU A 4 14.11 -20.15 0.48
C GLU A 4 14.85 -19.04 1.22
N ARG A 5 14.15 -17.95 1.59
CA ARG A 5 14.75 -16.86 2.36
C ARG A 5 15.05 -17.26 3.80
N GLN A 6 14.29 -18.19 4.37
CA GLN A 6 14.61 -18.76 5.67
C GLN A 6 15.86 -19.65 5.64
N GLN A 7 16.13 -20.34 4.53
CA GLN A 7 17.40 -21.02 4.32
C GLN A 7 18.56 -20.03 4.11
N GLN A 8 18.32 -18.92 3.43
CA GLN A 8 19.32 -17.88 3.18
C GLN A 8 19.65 -17.05 4.43
N TYR A 9 18.68 -16.85 5.31
CA TYR A 9 18.79 -16.09 6.56
C TYR A 9 18.35 -16.95 7.76
N PRO A 10 19.11 -18.01 8.11
CA PRO A 10 18.71 -18.96 9.14
C PRO A 10 18.63 -18.34 10.54
N ASP A 11 19.41 -17.29 10.79
CA ASP A 11 19.47 -16.59 12.07
C ASP A 11 18.41 -15.48 12.20
N LYS A 12 17.61 -15.23 11.16
CA LYS A 12 16.59 -14.17 11.14
C LYS A 12 15.18 -14.74 11.10
N ARG A 13 14.23 -14.03 11.71
CA ARG A 13 12.80 -14.31 11.56
C ARG A 13 12.34 -13.83 10.17
N VAL A 14 12.09 -14.74 9.25
CA VAL A 14 11.59 -14.36 7.92
C VAL A 14 10.08 -14.16 7.95
N GLU A 15 9.61 -12.96 7.60
CA GLU A 15 8.19 -12.63 7.50
C GLU A 15 7.81 -12.24 6.07
N PHE A 16 6.56 -12.49 5.68
CA PHE A 16 6.02 -11.99 4.42
C PHE A 16 4.83 -11.07 4.65
N TRP A 17 4.88 -9.93 3.97
CA TRP A 17 3.91 -8.86 4.06
C TRP A 17 3.47 -8.43 2.67
N CYS A 18 2.23 -7.95 2.55
CA CYS A 18 1.72 -7.30 1.35
C CYS A 18 1.51 -5.83 1.61
N GLN A 19 1.76 -4.98 0.63
CA GLN A 19 1.53 -3.56 0.71
C GLN A 19 0.75 -3.05 -0.50
N ASP A 20 -0.15 -2.12 -0.24
CA ASP A 20 -0.96 -1.42 -1.23
C ASP A 20 -1.30 0.00 -0.74
N GLU A 21 -1.74 0.88 -1.64
CA GLU A 21 -2.21 2.23 -1.32
C GLU A 21 -3.72 2.40 -1.59
N ALA A 22 -4.42 2.90 -0.58
CA ALA A 22 -5.79 3.35 -0.72
C ALA A 22 -5.86 4.88 -0.76
N ARG A 23 -6.58 5.42 -1.74
CA ARG A 23 -6.91 6.85 -1.80
C ARG A 23 -8.29 7.11 -1.21
N HIS A 24 -8.35 7.94 -0.19
CA HIS A 24 -9.57 8.47 0.41
C HIS A 24 -9.69 9.96 0.12
N GLY A 25 -10.83 10.45 -0.36
CA GLY A 25 -10.97 11.87 -0.65
C GLY A 25 -12.31 12.25 -1.24
N THR A 26 -12.53 13.55 -1.37
CA THR A 26 -13.77 14.09 -1.90
C THR A 26 -13.79 13.93 -3.41
N LYS A 27 -14.33 12.81 -3.91
CA LYS A 27 -14.76 12.75 -5.31
C LYS A 27 -16.23 13.13 -5.34
N SER A 28 -16.60 14.14 -6.12
CA SER A 28 -18.01 14.47 -6.34
C SER A 28 -18.75 13.24 -6.86
N VAL A 29 -19.74 12.78 -6.10
CA VAL A 29 -20.64 11.72 -6.56
C VAL A 29 -21.69 12.36 -7.44
N LEU A 30 -21.90 11.81 -8.64
CA LEU A 30 -23.01 12.20 -9.51
C LEU A 30 -24.32 11.96 -8.76
N SER A 31 -24.99 13.03 -8.38
CA SER A 31 -26.28 12.96 -7.70
C SER A 31 -27.40 12.88 -8.74
N LYS A 32 -28.26 11.88 -8.62
CA LYS A 32 -29.51 11.80 -9.39
C LYS A 32 -30.60 12.55 -8.62
N VAL A 33 -31.19 13.57 -9.24
CA VAL A 33 -32.33 14.30 -8.69
C VAL A 33 -33.49 14.25 -9.67
N TRP A 34 -34.71 14.16 -9.14
CA TRP A 34 -35.92 14.21 -9.96
C TRP A 34 -36.26 15.67 -10.28
N VAL A 35 -36.47 15.97 -11.55
CA VAL A 35 -36.95 17.28 -12.01
C VAL A 35 -38.19 17.12 -12.88
N LYS A 36 -39.03 18.15 -12.93
CA LYS A 36 -40.23 18.14 -13.76
C LYS A 36 -39.84 18.06 -15.24
N LYS A 37 -40.64 17.36 -16.03
CA LYS A 37 -40.42 17.24 -17.48
C LYS A 37 -40.42 18.63 -18.12
N GLY A 38 -39.31 18.97 -18.79
CA GLY A 38 -39.09 20.28 -19.41
C GLY A 38 -38.21 21.25 -18.60
N GLU A 39 -37.86 20.91 -17.37
CA GLU A 39 -36.98 21.73 -16.53
C GLU A 39 -35.53 21.23 -16.58
N ARG A 40 -34.58 22.17 -16.60
CA ARG A 40 -33.16 21.85 -16.59
C ARG A 40 -32.75 21.41 -15.19
N GLN A 41 -32.17 20.22 -15.09
CA GLN A 41 -31.54 19.75 -13.86
C GLN A 41 -30.38 20.68 -13.46
N SER A 42 -30.40 21.19 -12.22
CA SER A 42 -29.28 21.89 -11.61
C SER A 42 -29.07 21.37 -10.19
N PHE A 43 -27.82 21.04 -9.86
CA PHE A 43 -27.42 20.65 -8.51
C PHE A 43 -26.04 21.27 -8.24
N PRO A 44 -25.84 21.90 -7.07
CA PRO A 44 -24.53 22.43 -6.72
C PRO A 44 -23.53 21.28 -6.54
N GLN A 45 -22.64 21.12 -7.51
CA GLN A 45 -21.54 20.17 -7.43
C GLN A 45 -20.29 20.89 -6.91
N SER A 46 -19.88 20.59 -5.68
CA SER A 46 -18.59 21.03 -5.15
C SER A 46 -17.51 20.04 -5.57
N ASN A 47 -16.72 20.39 -6.58
CA ASN A 47 -15.51 19.63 -6.95
C ASN A 47 -14.38 19.93 -5.95
N GLY A 48 -14.40 19.23 -4.82
CA GLY A 48 -13.21 19.14 -3.97
C GLY A 48 -12.17 18.21 -4.61
N TYR A 49 -10.88 18.53 -4.47
CA TYR A 49 -9.77 17.66 -4.88
C TYR A 49 -8.84 17.39 -3.69
N ALA A 50 -9.40 17.33 -2.47
CA ALA A 50 -8.64 16.93 -1.29
C ALA A 50 -8.49 15.41 -1.29
N TRP A 51 -7.24 14.94 -1.32
CA TRP A 51 -6.88 13.53 -1.29
C TRP A 51 -6.07 13.23 -0.05
N LEU A 52 -6.41 12.11 0.54
CA LEU A 52 -5.69 11.44 1.61
C LEU A 52 -5.24 10.08 1.07
N TYR A 53 -4.01 9.72 1.35
CA TYR A 53 -3.49 8.41 1.00
C TYR A 53 -3.21 7.60 2.25
N VAL A 54 -3.59 6.33 2.21
CA VAL A 54 -3.34 5.36 3.26
C VAL A 54 -2.45 4.28 2.65
N TYR A 55 -1.24 4.18 3.17
CA TYR A 55 -0.32 3.09 2.84
C TYR A 55 -0.60 1.96 3.83
N GLY A 56 -1.08 0.84 3.32
CA GLY A 56 -1.45 -0.31 4.14
C GLY A 56 -0.45 -1.45 3.97
N PHE A 57 -0.02 -2.03 5.09
CA PHE A 57 0.84 -3.21 5.15
C PHE A 57 0.08 -4.31 5.88
N VAL A 58 0.01 -5.52 5.30
CA VAL A 58 -0.76 -6.64 5.87
C VAL A 58 0.09 -7.89 5.90
N HIS A 59 0.13 -8.56 7.05
CA HIS A 59 0.71 -9.89 7.21
C HIS A 59 -0.40 -10.95 7.05
N PRO A 60 -0.49 -11.62 5.89
CA PRO A 60 -1.69 -12.36 5.51
C PRO A 60 -2.04 -13.53 6.43
N TRP A 61 -1.05 -14.21 7.03
CA TRP A 61 -1.33 -15.36 7.91
C TRP A 61 -1.76 -15.00 9.33
N SER A 62 -1.35 -13.83 9.82
CA SER A 62 -1.64 -13.42 11.21
C SER A 62 -2.73 -12.36 11.29
N GLY A 63 -3.09 -11.73 10.16
CA GLY A 63 -4.02 -10.62 10.12
C GLY A 63 -3.45 -9.31 10.69
N ARG A 64 -2.18 -9.29 11.14
CA ARG A 64 -1.52 -8.04 11.56
C ARG A 64 -1.50 -7.06 10.39
N CYS A 65 -1.71 -5.78 10.70
CA CYS A 65 -1.59 -4.72 9.73
C CYS A 65 -0.99 -3.45 10.34
N ASP A 66 -0.36 -2.64 9.49
CA ASP A 66 0.05 -1.27 9.81
C ASP A 66 -0.51 -0.34 8.73
N LEU A 67 -1.15 0.74 9.15
CA LEU A 67 -1.81 1.71 8.28
C LEU A 67 -1.19 3.08 8.52
N LEU A 68 -0.63 3.67 7.47
CA LEU A 68 0.07 4.94 7.53
C LEU A 68 -0.63 5.99 6.68
N ARG A 69 -0.86 7.16 7.28
CA ARG A 69 -1.51 8.30 6.63
C ARG A 69 -0.45 9.16 5.92
N PHE A 70 -0.69 9.49 4.65
CA PHE A 70 0.14 10.39 3.84
C PHE A 70 -0.71 11.34 3.01
N ASP A 71 -0.18 12.53 2.73
CA ASP A 71 -0.87 13.55 1.92
C ASP A 71 -0.50 13.45 0.42
N SER A 72 0.44 12.57 0.04
CA SER A 72 0.84 12.33 -1.35
C SER A 72 1.11 10.86 -1.64
N VAL A 73 1.13 10.50 -2.93
CA VAL A 73 1.68 9.23 -3.44
C VAL A 73 2.83 9.53 -4.37
N ASP A 74 4.03 9.38 -3.83
CA ASP A 74 5.30 9.57 -4.53
C ASP A 74 6.40 8.74 -3.85
N VAL A 75 7.61 8.77 -4.41
CA VAL A 75 8.75 7.99 -3.90
C VAL A 75 9.19 8.44 -2.51
N ALA A 76 9.05 9.73 -2.16
CA ALA A 76 9.45 10.23 -0.84
C ALA A 76 8.49 9.73 0.25
N SER A 77 7.18 9.81 -0.01
CA SER A 77 6.15 9.25 0.87
C SER A 77 6.31 7.75 1.04
N PHE A 78 6.65 7.02 -0.03
CA PHE A 78 6.90 5.58 0.07
C PHE A 78 8.15 5.23 0.89
N ASN A 79 9.27 5.92 0.69
CA ASN A 79 10.47 5.72 1.50
C ASN A 79 10.20 5.99 2.98
N ALA A 80 9.43 7.04 3.29
CA ALA A 80 9.01 7.34 4.64
C ALA A 80 8.09 6.24 5.20
N ALA A 81 7.16 5.71 4.39
CA ALA A 81 6.28 4.61 4.76
C ALA A 81 7.08 3.35 5.12
N LEU A 82 8.03 2.94 4.27
CA LEU A 82 8.87 1.77 4.53
C LEU A 82 9.66 1.89 5.83
N LYS A 83 10.22 3.08 6.11
CA LYS A 83 10.97 3.34 7.34
C LYS A 83 10.08 3.26 8.58
N LEU A 84 8.90 3.88 8.54
CA LEU A 84 7.94 3.86 9.64
C LEU A 84 7.41 2.45 9.89
N PHE A 85 7.03 1.75 8.81
CA PHE A 85 6.60 0.37 8.86
C PHE A 85 7.65 -0.52 9.53
N LYS A 86 8.91 -0.48 9.04
CA LYS A 86 10.02 -1.27 9.62
C LYS A 86 10.16 -1.05 11.11
N ALA A 87 10.16 0.22 11.54
CA ALA A 87 10.31 0.59 12.94
C ALA A 87 9.14 0.11 13.82
N ARG A 88 7.94 -0.06 13.25
CA ARG A 88 6.75 -0.51 13.98
C ARG A 88 6.63 -2.03 14.09
N VAL A 89 7.04 -2.76 13.05
CA VAL A 89 6.83 -4.22 12.99
C VAL A 89 8.04 -5.05 13.41
N ASP A 90 9.23 -4.44 13.45
CA ASP A 90 10.47 -5.12 13.79
C ASP A 90 11.41 -4.20 14.59
N LEU A 91 11.03 -3.98 15.85
CA LEU A 91 11.73 -3.11 16.82
C LEU A 91 13.18 -3.54 17.08
N ASP A 92 13.40 -4.86 17.13
CA ASP A 92 14.68 -5.45 17.50
C ASP A 92 15.62 -5.67 16.30
N ASN A 93 15.17 -5.36 15.07
CA ASN A 93 15.90 -5.58 13.82
C ASN A 93 16.31 -7.05 13.55
N GLU A 94 15.50 -7.99 14.04
CA GLU A 94 15.76 -9.43 13.90
C GLU A 94 15.00 -10.07 12.73
N ALA A 95 14.09 -9.32 12.09
CA ALA A 95 13.30 -9.84 10.98
C ALA A 95 13.95 -9.59 9.61
N HIS A 96 13.80 -10.56 8.71
CA HIS A 96 13.94 -10.36 7.26
C HIS A 96 12.54 -10.33 6.65
N ILE A 97 12.10 -9.15 6.24
CA ILE A 97 10.76 -8.91 5.72
C ILE A 97 10.79 -8.99 4.20
N VAL A 98 10.09 -9.97 3.65
CA VAL A 98 9.76 -10.01 2.22
C VAL A 98 8.47 -9.24 2.02
N LEU A 99 8.57 -8.05 1.43
CA LEU A 99 7.44 -7.17 1.20
C LEU A 99 6.99 -7.24 -0.26
N TYR A 100 5.83 -7.83 -0.47
CA TYR A 100 5.14 -7.78 -1.75
C TYR A 100 4.51 -6.40 -1.96
N VAL A 101 4.83 -5.79 -3.09
CA VAL A 101 4.26 -4.51 -3.54
C VAL A 101 3.69 -4.68 -4.95
N ASP A 102 2.69 -3.87 -5.30
CA ASP A 102 2.16 -3.87 -6.65
C ASP A 102 3.21 -3.36 -7.66
N ASN A 103 2.99 -3.56 -8.95
CA ASN A 103 4.00 -3.25 -9.97
C ASN A 103 3.96 -1.79 -10.46
N ALA A 104 3.39 -0.86 -9.70
CA ALA A 104 3.32 0.54 -10.08
C ALA A 104 4.72 1.10 -10.36
N GLY A 105 4.83 1.92 -11.42
CA GLY A 105 6.12 2.33 -12.00
C GLY A 105 7.06 3.04 -11.02
N TRP A 106 6.53 3.63 -9.95
CA TRP A 106 7.30 4.36 -8.96
C TRP A 106 7.86 3.47 -7.84
N HIS A 107 7.27 2.30 -7.55
CA HIS A 107 7.88 1.33 -6.63
C HIS A 107 9.20 0.75 -7.17
N ARG A 108 9.39 0.74 -8.49
CA ARG A 108 10.63 0.30 -9.16
C ARG A 108 11.61 1.45 -9.46
N SER A 109 11.32 2.66 -8.98
CA SER A 109 12.21 3.79 -9.17
C SER A 109 13.54 3.54 -8.44
N LYS A 110 14.67 3.87 -9.06
CA LYS A 110 16.00 3.81 -8.42
C LYS A 110 16.14 4.74 -7.21
N LYS A 111 15.16 5.62 -7.00
CA LYS A 111 15.06 6.53 -5.85
C LYS A 111 14.40 5.89 -4.63
N VAL A 112 13.85 4.68 -4.76
CA VAL A 112 13.32 3.93 -3.61
C VAL A 112 14.48 3.43 -2.77
N VAL A 113 14.47 3.79 -1.49
CA VAL A 113 15.49 3.41 -0.51
C VAL A 113 14.84 2.43 0.45
N CYS A 114 15.12 1.15 0.25
CA CYS A 114 14.59 0.09 1.09
C CYS A 114 15.40 0.03 2.41
N PRO A 115 14.76 0.08 3.58
CA PRO A 115 15.43 -0.13 4.86
C PRO A 115 16.12 -1.51 4.91
N GLU A 116 17.20 -1.60 5.66
CA GLU A 116 17.87 -2.88 5.88
C GLU A 116 16.90 -3.91 6.49
N GLY A 117 16.97 -5.15 6.01
CA GLY A 117 16.07 -6.22 6.42
C GLY A 117 14.71 -6.20 5.74
N ILE A 118 14.42 -5.23 4.86
CA ILE A 118 13.27 -5.30 3.95
C ILE A 118 13.77 -5.63 2.54
N GLU A 119 13.09 -6.58 1.91
CA GLU A 119 13.26 -6.92 0.51
C GLU A 119 11.96 -6.70 -0.25
N LEU A 120 11.99 -5.84 -1.28
CA LEU A 120 10.83 -5.61 -2.15
C LEU A 120 10.70 -6.72 -3.19
N MET A 121 9.52 -7.32 -3.26
CA MET A 121 9.15 -8.31 -4.25
C MET A 121 8.12 -7.74 -5.22
N PHE A 122 8.44 -7.81 -6.51
CA PHE A 122 7.56 -7.38 -7.60
C PHE A 122 6.99 -8.60 -8.35
N GLY A 123 5.68 -8.84 -8.21
CA GLY A 123 4.95 -9.90 -8.92
C GLY A 123 4.31 -10.95 -8.00
N LEU A 124 3.03 -11.26 -8.24
CA LEU A 124 2.26 -12.14 -7.37
C LEU A 124 2.89 -13.54 -7.28
N PRO A 125 3.11 -14.09 -6.08
CA PRO A 125 3.44 -15.50 -5.93
C PRO A 125 2.32 -16.35 -6.55
N PRO A 126 2.63 -17.54 -7.13
CA PRO A 126 1.69 -18.33 -7.92
C PRO A 126 0.34 -18.60 -7.24
N ILE A 127 0.33 -18.73 -5.92
CA ILE A 127 -0.90 -19.00 -5.13
C ILE A 127 -1.87 -17.80 -5.09
N LEU A 128 -1.38 -16.57 -5.25
CA LEU A 128 -2.19 -15.36 -5.27
C LEU A 128 -2.64 -14.96 -6.69
N ARG A 129 -2.15 -15.63 -7.74
CA ARG A 129 -2.61 -15.41 -9.13
C ARG A 129 -3.99 -15.98 -9.44
N ARG A 130 -4.59 -16.75 -8.51
CA ARG A 130 -5.87 -17.44 -8.73
C ARG A 130 -7.11 -16.58 -8.42
N TRP A 131 -6.92 -15.33 -8.00
CA TRP A 131 -7.98 -14.38 -7.62
C TRP A 131 -8.04 -13.13 -8.52
N SER A 132 -7.41 -13.17 -9.70
CA SER A 132 -7.47 -12.11 -10.72
C SER A 132 -8.38 -12.48 -11.90
#